data_AF-A0A6G3BHY5-F1
#
_entry.id   AF-A0A6G3BHY5-F1
#
_cell.length_a   1.000
_cell.length_b   1.000
_cell.length_c   1.000
_cell.angle_alpha   90.00
_cell.angle_beta   90.00
_cell.angle_gamma   90.00
#
_symmetry.space_group_name_H-M   'P 1'
#
loop_
_entity.id
_entity.type
_entity.pdbx_description
1 polymer ?
#
loop_
_entity_poly.entity_id
_entity_poly.type
_entity_poly.pdbx_seq_one_letter_code
_entity_poly.pdbx_strand_id
1 'polypeptide(L)'
;MSEISYTTGPGDAGEVVVEGPRLPWRTTVRMAGAEAVPVLSVMLSEDGGRIESVIRVDGLEAMRSTAAGASGTSVCVAEPGGAW
;
A
#
# COMPACT_ATOMS: atom_id res chain seq x y z
N MET A 1 0.31 17.56 -2.54
CA MET A 1 -0.66 16.60 -3.13
C MET A 1 -0.49 15.28 -2.39
N SER A 2 -1.55 14.50 -2.18
CA SER A 2 -1.41 13.15 -1.61
C SER A 2 -0.94 12.15 -2.67
N GLU A 3 -0.22 11.13 -2.24
CA GLU A 3 0.36 10.11 -3.12
C GLU A 3 0.13 8.71 -2.53
N ILE A 4 -0.07 7.73 -3.40
CA ILE A 4 -0.05 6.30 -3.04
C ILE A 4 1.03 5.63 -3.89
N SER A 5 1.92 4.86 -3.28
CA SER A 5 2.79 3.93 -3.99
C SER A 5 2.55 2.49 -3.55
N TYR A 6 2.65 1.53 -4.47
CA TYR A 6 2.48 0.12 -4.16
C TYR A 6 3.30 -0.78 -5.07
N THR A 7 3.66 -1.96 -4.57
CA THR A 7 4.41 -2.96 -5.34
C THR A 7 3.48 -3.90 -6.12
N THR A 8 3.94 -4.36 -7.29
CA THR A 8 3.26 -5.31 -8.18
C THR A 8 4.13 -6.55 -8.48
N GLY A 9 5.34 -6.61 -7.95
CA GLY A 9 6.31 -7.67 -8.19
C GLY A 9 7.48 -7.59 -7.20
N PRO A 10 8.49 -8.47 -7.35
CA PRO A 10 9.65 -8.48 -6.47
C PRO A 10 10.55 -7.25 -6.68
N GLY A 11 11.01 -6.66 -5.56
CA GLY A 11 11.88 -5.48 -5.56
C GLY A 11 11.24 -4.25 -6.21
N ASP A 12 12.09 -3.30 -6.63
CA ASP A 12 11.66 -2.02 -7.23
C ASP A 12 11.16 -2.15 -8.67
N ALA A 13 11.28 -3.34 -9.28
CA ALA A 13 10.89 -3.60 -10.67
C ALA A 13 9.36 -3.54 -10.90
N GLY A 14 8.57 -3.36 -9.84
CA GLY A 14 7.11 -3.31 -9.89
C GLY A 14 6.50 -2.22 -9.03
N GLU A 15 7.13 -1.07 -8.82
CA GLU A 15 6.47 0.02 -8.10
C GLU A 15 5.54 0.83 -9.02
N VAL A 16 4.34 1.13 -8.53
CA VAL A 16 3.39 2.04 -9.18
C VAL A 16 3.09 3.19 -8.24
N VAL A 17 3.16 4.42 -8.77
CA VAL A 17 2.83 5.65 -8.06
C VAL A 17 1.53 6.23 -8.61
N VAL A 18 0.64 6.65 -7.70
CA VAL A 18 -0.63 7.30 -7.99
C VAL A 18 -0.67 8.66 -7.29
N GLU A 19 -0.56 9.72 -8.08
CA GLU A 19 -0.67 11.09 -7.62
C GLU A 19 -2.14 11.54 -7.56
N GLY A 20 -2.51 12.26 -6.49
CA GLY A 20 -3.84 12.83 -6.33
C GLY A 20 -4.99 11.80 -6.42
N PRO A 21 -4.90 10.65 -5.74
CA PRO A 21 -5.90 9.60 -5.84
C PRO A 21 -7.28 10.09 -5.37
N ARG A 22 -8.34 9.63 -6.04
CA ARG A 22 -9.70 9.76 -5.52
C ARG A 22 -9.92 8.76 -4.39
N LEU A 23 -10.31 9.26 -3.22
CA LEU A 23 -10.56 8.46 -2.02
C LEU A 23 -12.06 8.12 -1.87
N PRO A 24 -12.43 6.93 -1.35
CA PRO A 24 -11.54 5.83 -0.99
C PRO A 24 -10.92 5.17 -2.24
N TRP A 25 -9.63 4.87 -2.17
CA TRP A 25 -8.89 4.25 -3.26
C TRP A 25 -8.70 2.75 -3.01
N ARG A 26 -8.74 1.94 -4.07
CA ARG A 26 -8.50 0.50 -4.02
C ARG A 26 -7.93 0.00 -5.34
N THR A 27 -6.97 -0.91 -5.26
CA THR A 27 -6.48 -1.69 -6.41
C THR A 27 -6.36 -3.18 -6.05
N THR A 28 -6.14 -4.02 -7.05
CA THR A 28 -5.81 -5.43 -6.87
C THR A 28 -4.76 -5.81 -7.91
N VAL A 29 -3.67 -6.39 -7.44
CA VAL A 29 -2.53 -6.77 -8.26
C VAL A 29 -2.27 -8.26 -8.12
N ARG A 30 -1.75 -8.88 -9.18
CA ARG A 30 -1.23 -10.25 -9.10
C ARG A 30 0.28 -10.15 -8.98
N MET A 31 0.81 -10.63 -7.87
CA MET A 31 2.25 -10.70 -7.64
C MET A 31 2.71 -12.14 -7.89
N ALA A 32 3.73 -12.32 -8.71
CA ALA A 32 4.30 -13.64 -8.99
C ALA A 32 5.51 -13.89 -8.08
N GLY A 33 5.61 -15.12 -7.57
CA GLY A 33 6.71 -15.56 -6.70
C GLY A 33 6.30 -15.65 -5.24
N ALA A 34 6.66 -16.76 -4.60
CA ALA A 34 6.34 -17.04 -3.19
C ALA A 34 7.00 -16.06 -2.20
N GLU A 35 8.01 -15.31 -2.65
CA GLU A 35 8.74 -14.32 -1.85
C GLU A 35 8.31 -12.88 -2.15
N ALA A 36 7.27 -12.67 -2.97
CA ALA A 36 6.81 -11.33 -3.29
C ALA A 36 6.19 -10.66 -2.05
N VAL A 37 6.80 -9.57 -1.60
CA VAL A 37 6.38 -8.80 -0.42
C VAL A 37 5.48 -7.64 -0.88
N PRO A 38 4.18 -7.64 -0.53
CA PRO A 38 3.30 -6.51 -0.83
C PRO A 38 3.66 -5.30 0.05
N VAL A 39 3.89 -4.16 -0.60
CA VAL A 39 4.13 -2.88 0.06
C VAL A 39 3.10 -1.87 -0.44
N LEU A 40 2.54 -1.10 0.49
CA LEU A 40 1.66 0.03 0.23
C LEU A 40 2.16 1.22 1.05
N SER A 41 2.56 2.29 0.37
CA SER A 41 2.89 3.57 0.97
C SER A 41 1.82 4.59 0.62
N VAL A 42 1.46 5.44 1.58
CA VAL A 42 0.52 6.54 1.37
C VAL A 42 1.06 7.77 2.07
N MET A 43 1.16 8.88 1.35
CA MET A 43 1.57 10.18 1.86
C MET A 43 0.39 11.17 1.76
N LEU A 44 0.05 11.82 2.87
CA LEU A 44 -0.95 12.89 2.90
C LEU A 44 -0.40 14.18 2.30
N SER A 45 -1.30 15.05 1.84
CA SER A 45 -0.92 16.43 1.52
C SER A 45 -0.58 17.23 2.78
N GLU A 46 -0.04 18.42 2.57
CA GLU A 46 0.27 19.40 3.62
C GLU A 46 -0.99 19.86 4.38
N ASP A 47 -2.17 19.81 3.74
CA ASP A 47 -3.46 20.07 4.40
C ASP A 47 -3.77 19.05 5.50
N GLY A 48 -3.10 17.89 5.46
CA GLY A 48 -3.23 16.81 6.40
C GLY A 48 -4.49 15.98 6.23
N GLY A 49 -4.76 15.15 7.23
CA GLY A 49 -5.86 14.19 7.20
C GLY A 49 -5.57 12.95 8.03
N ARG A 50 -6.23 11.85 7.68
CA ARG A 50 -6.03 10.53 8.28
C ARG A 50 -6.00 9.48 7.18
N ILE A 51 -5.04 8.57 7.27
CA ILE A 51 -4.89 7.40 6.42
C ILE A 51 -5.20 6.15 7.26
N GLU A 52 -5.97 5.24 6.68
CA GLU A 52 -6.00 3.83 7.07
C GLU A 52 -5.63 3.01 5.83
N SER A 53 -4.48 2.34 5.90
CA SER A 53 -3.94 1.48 4.85
C SER A 53 -4.18 0.04 5.25
N VAL A 54 -4.71 -0.78 4.32
CA VAL A 54 -4.95 -2.21 4.55
C VAL A 54 -4.46 -3.00 3.35
N ILE A 55 -3.57 -3.96 3.60
CA ILE A 55 -3.18 -4.97 2.62
C ILE A 55 -3.96 -6.25 2.91
N ARG A 56 -4.56 -6.80 1.85
CA ARG A 56 -5.16 -8.13 1.90
C ARG A 56 -4.42 -9.06 0.95
N VAL A 57 -4.04 -10.23 1.44
CA VAL A 57 -3.42 -11.30 0.66
C VAL A 57 -4.41 -12.46 0.64
N ASP A 58 -4.74 -12.94 -0.56
CA ASP A 58 -5.76 -13.97 -0.79
C ASP A 58 -7.11 -13.70 -0.09
N GLY A 59 -7.48 -12.41 -0.02
CA GLY A 59 -8.73 -11.96 0.58
C GLY A 59 -8.70 -11.79 2.10
N LEU A 60 -7.64 -12.24 2.77
CA LEU A 60 -7.44 -12.10 4.22
C LEU A 60 -6.67 -10.82 4.53
N GLU A 61 -7.06 -10.10 5.58
CA GLU A 61 -6.27 -8.96 6.06
C GLU A 61 -4.93 -9.46 6.57
N ALA A 62 -3.87 -9.06 5.86
CA ALA A 62 -2.51 -9.41 6.22
C ALA A 62 -1.92 -8.34 7.13
N MET A 63 -2.14 -7.07 6.80
CA MET A 63 -1.58 -5.93 7.52
C MET A 63 -2.46 -4.69 7.45
N ARG A 64 -2.36 -3.87 8.50
CA ARG A 64 -3.03 -2.59 8.64
C ARG A 64 -2.09 -1.56 9.25
N SER A 65 -2.14 -0.34 8.74
CA SER A 65 -1.40 0.81 9.28
C SER A 65 -2.28 2.05 9.24
N THR A 66 -2.07 2.95 10.21
CA THR A 66 -2.80 4.20 10.32
C THR A 66 -1.85 5.34 10.56
N ALA A 67 -2.06 6.47 9.89
CA ALA A 67 -1.30 7.70 10.09
C ALA A 67 -2.25 8.90 10.04
N ALA A 68 -1.86 10.01 10.66
CA ALA A 68 -2.63 11.25 10.63
C ALA A 68 -1.71 12.47 10.73
N GLY A 69 -2.24 13.63 10.34
CA GLY A 69 -1.53 14.90 10.38
C GLY A 69 -1.12 15.42 8.99
N ALA A 70 -0.58 16.62 8.96
CA ALA A 70 -0.01 17.24 7.76
C ALA A 70 1.18 16.42 7.28
N SER A 71 1.21 16.10 5.98
CA SER A 71 2.31 15.33 5.36
C SER A 71 2.59 13.99 6.05
N GLY A 72 1.59 13.42 6.72
CA GLY A 72 1.72 12.13 7.39
C GLY A 72 1.90 11.00 6.38
N THR A 73 2.81 10.07 6.67
CA THR A 73 3.09 8.91 5.83
C THR A 73 2.72 7.62 6.56
N SER A 74 2.00 6.73 5.86
CA SER A 74 1.74 5.37 6.30
C SER A 74 2.48 4.42 5.37
N VAL A 75 3.29 3.52 5.93
CA VAL A 75 3.89 2.40 5.20
C VAL A 75 3.30 1.11 5.75
N CYS A 76 2.75 0.29 4.86
CA CYS A 76 2.18 -1.01 5.11
C CYS A 76 3.02 -2.05 4.36
N VAL A 77 3.62 -2.99 5.07
CA VAL A 77 4.38 -4.11 4.49
C VAL A 77 3.75 -5.38 5.00
N ALA A 78 3.28 -6.24 4.11
CA ALA A 78 2.74 -7.55 4.47
C ALA A 78 3.74 -8.65 4.14
N GLU A 79 3.73 -9.72 4.94
CA GLU A 79 4.46 -10.93 4.59
C GLU A 79 3.89 -11.53 3.29
N PRO A 80 4.72 -12.22 2.49
CA PRO A 80 4.23 -12.96 1.33
C PRO A 80 3.13 -13.95 1.73
N GLY A 81 2.09 -14.04 0.90
CA GLY A 81 1.06 -15.07 1.05
C GLY A 81 1.64 -16.44 0.73
N GLY A 82 1.99 -17.20 1.76
CA GLY A 82 2.37 -18.60 1.64
C GLY A 82 1.16 -19.50 1.78
N ALA A 83 0.58 -19.96 0.67
CA ALA A 83 -0.03 -21.28 0.65
C ALA A 83 1.12 -22.30 0.71
N TRP A 84 1.07 -23.15 1.73
CA TRP A 84 1.89 -24.36 1.84
C TRP A 84 1.50 -25.35 0.73
#